data_AF-A0A9D7ZRM7-F1
#
_entry.id   AF-A0A9D7ZRM7-F1
#
_cell.length_a   1.000
_cell.length_b   1.000
_cell.length_c   1.000
_cell.angle_alpha   90.00
_cell.angle_beta   90.00
_cell.angle_gamma   90.00
#
_symmetry.space_group_name_H-M   'P 1'
#
loop_
_entity.id
_entity.type
_entity.pdbx_description
1 polymer ?
#
loop_
_entity_poly.entity_id
_entity_poly.type
_entity_poly.pdbx_seq_one_letter_code
_entity_poly.pdbx_strand_id
1 'polypeptide(L)'
;VEIGTGKEVDITNLNGFSVLTAIGHNLNITFTKLTNLTGLDNLESISGDVTIDSNLTLTEINLGSLTTIGGSLNIYNNNSLIGFTGLSTVTSIGAGLAIENNDALISLAGLDSIEASSINSLTIVDNDLLAECDVESICNYLANPSGSVVIESNATGCNSQEEVYIACGLGVPSIDIESKISVYPNPANDELYFSAEPGFRIDEVWIYNQIGQKVTHREGSISTIDVSSLEKGMYVVEVVSNGLKFRMKLIIR
;
A
#
# COMPACT_ATOMS: atom_id res chain seq x y z
N VAL A 1 -21.54 21.31 -5.39
CA VAL A 1 -22.52 21.33 -4.28
C VAL A 1 -21.75 21.76 -3.06
N GLU A 2 -22.20 22.82 -2.40
CA GLU A 2 -21.58 23.36 -1.19
C GLU A 2 -22.53 23.13 -0.01
N ILE A 3 -22.05 22.42 1.01
CA ILE A 3 -22.80 22.12 2.23
C ILE A 3 -21.99 22.68 3.40
N GLY A 4 -22.51 23.77 3.99
CA GLY A 4 -21.81 24.55 5.02
C GLY A 4 -21.18 25.83 4.46
N THR A 5 -20.54 26.65 5.33
CA THR A 5 -20.15 28.03 4.94
C THR A 5 -18.87 28.58 5.59
N GLY A 6 -17.89 27.75 5.98
CA GLY A 6 -16.66 28.28 6.63
C GLY A 6 -16.86 28.76 8.08
N LYS A 7 -18.07 28.59 8.62
CA LYS A 7 -18.48 28.81 10.01
C LYS A 7 -19.41 27.67 10.37
N GLU A 8 -19.36 27.20 11.61
CA GLU A 8 -20.19 26.09 12.08
C GLU A 8 -21.68 26.41 11.84
N VAL A 9 -22.33 25.63 10.96
CA VAL A 9 -23.75 25.79 10.59
C VAL A 9 -24.56 24.66 11.23
N ASP A 10 -25.78 24.97 11.70
CA ASP A 10 -26.74 23.98 12.22
C ASP A 10 -27.36 23.08 11.12
N ILE A 11 -26.59 22.68 10.09
CA ILE A 11 -27.04 21.64 9.16
C ILE A 11 -26.99 20.31 9.93
N THR A 12 -28.17 19.75 10.20
CA THR A 12 -28.31 18.52 11.00
C THR A 12 -28.70 17.28 10.19
N ASN A 13 -29.04 17.41 8.91
CA ASN A 13 -29.26 16.27 8.01
C ASN A 13 -29.16 16.68 6.53
N LEU A 14 -29.00 15.68 5.66
CA LEU A 14 -28.89 15.82 4.20
C LEU A 14 -30.05 15.17 3.45
N ASN A 15 -31.17 14.86 4.12
CA ASN A 15 -32.28 14.09 3.55
C ASN A 15 -32.89 14.72 2.28
N GLY A 16 -32.76 16.05 2.11
CA GLY A 16 -33.20 16.74 0.90
C GLY A 16 -32.40 16.36 -0.36
N PHE A 17 -31.26 15.70 -0.22
CA PHE A 17 -30.39 15.28 -1.32
C PHE A 17 -30.56 13.82 -1.73
N SER A 18 -31.50 13.09 -1.13
CA SER A 18 -31.66 11.64 -1.34
C SER A 18 -32.02 11.24 -2.77
N VAL A 19 -32.37 12.21 -3.63
CA VAL A 19 -32.67 11.99 -5.06
C VAL A 19 -31.46 12.20 -5.97
N LEU A 20 -30.34 12.71 -5.45
CA LEU A 20 -29.15 12.97 -6.24
C LEU A 20 -28.40 11.67 -6.50
N THR A 21 -28.15 11.38 -7.77
CA THR A 21 -27.32 10.25 -8.22
C THR A 21 -25.97 10.71 -8.80
N ALA A 22 -25.84 11.97 -9.18
CA ALA A 22 -24.58 12.51 -9.69
C ALA A 22 -24.39 13.99 -9.33
N ILE A 23 -23.14 14.40 -9.15
CA ILE A 23 -22.73 15.80 -9.05
C ILE A 23 -21.72 16.08 -10.16
N GLY A 24 -22.07 16.98 -11.09
CA GLY A 24 -21.21 17.27 -12.26
C GLY A 24 -19.96 18.10 -11.95
N HIS A 25 -19.77 18.56 -10.71
CA HIS A 25 -18.68 19.44 -10.24
C HIS A 25 -18.21 18.96 -8.84
N ASN A 26 -17.60 19.84 -8.05
CA ASN A 26 -17.10 19.50 -6.71
C ASN A 26 -18.25 19.28 -5.70
N LEU A 27 -18.02 18.42 -4.72
CA LEU A 27 -18.81 18.29 -3.49
C LEU A 27 -17.95 18.75 -2.31
N ASN A 28 -18.38 19.83 -1.66
CA ASN A 28 -17.72 20.35 -0.47
C ASN A 28 -18.70 20.25 0.71
N ILE A 29 -18.26 19.59 1.78
CA ILE A 29 -19.00 19.44 3.04
C ILE A 29 -18.11 19.97 4.15
N THR A 30 -18.40 21.18 4.61
CA THR A 30 -17.50 21.90 5.52
C THR A 30 -18.23 22.52 6.70
N PHE A 31 -17.65 22.49 7.90
CA PHE A 31 -18.18 23.18 9.08
C PHE A 31 -19.65 22.85 9.40
N THR A 32 -20.02 21.57 9.39
CA THR A 32 -21.39 21.11 9.73
C THR A 32 -21.45 20.43 11.10
N LYS A 33 -22.67 20.25 11.63
CA LYS A 33 -22.97 19.43 12.82
C LYS A 33 -23.46 18.02 12.46
N LEU A 34 -23.13 17.57 11.26
CA LEU A 34 -23.51 16.25 10.80
C LEU A 34 -22.72 15.19 11.59
N THR A 35 -23.39 14.09 11.91
CA THR A 35 -22.74 12.90 12.48
C THR A 35 -22.47 11.83 11.42
N ASN A 36 -23.22 11.90 10.31
CA ASN A 36 -23.06 11.11 9.10
C ASN A 36 -23.58 11.91 7.89
N LEU A 37 -23.39 11.37 6.69
CA LEU A 37 -23.82 11.96 5.42
C LEU A 37 -25.11 11.33 4.87
N THR A 38 -25.93 10.73 5.73
CA THR A 38 -27.22 10.12 5.33
C THR A 38 -28.08 11.13 4.58
N GLY A 39 -28.59 10.69 3.43
CA GLY A 39 -29.21 11.55 2.43
C GLY A 39 -28.36 11.71 1.17
N LEU A 40 -27.09 11.31 1.19
CA LEU A 40 -26.24 11.20 -0.01
C LEU A 40 -26.00 9.75 -0.47
N ASP A 41 -26.70 8.79 0.13
CA ASP A 41 -26.45 7.35 -0.06
C ASP A 41 -26.67 6.85 -1.50
N ASN A 42 -27.45 7.59 -2.30
CA ASN A 42 -27.75 7.27 -3.70
C ASN A 42 -26.78 7.93 -4.69
N LEU A 43 -25.79 8.68 -4.22
CA LEU A 43 -24.84 9.38 -5.07
C LEU A 43 -23.86 8.38 -5.68
N GLU A 44 -23.88 8.22 -7.00
CA GLU A 44 -23.08 7.23 -7.74
C GLU A 44 -21.78 7.81 -8.30
N SER A 45 -21.76 9.09 -8.66
CA SER A 45 -20.60 9.74 -9.26
C SER A 45 -20.48 11.23 -8.93
N ILE A 46 -19.24 11.70 -8.82
CA ILE A 46 -18.89 13.11 -8.66
C ILE A 46 -17.81 13.42 -9.69
N SER A 47 -18.02 14.37 -10.60
CA SER A 47 -17.05 14.66 -11.66
C SER A 47 -15.88 15.54 -11.21
N GLY A 48 -16.03 16.24 -10.08
CA GLY A 48 -14.98 17.09 -9.50
C GLY A 48 -14.39 16.52 -8.21
N ASP A 49 -13.86 17.40 -7.37
CA ASP A 49 -13.29 17.04 -6.08
C ASP A 49 -14.35 16.73 -5.04
N VAL A 50 -14.02 15.85 -4.09
CA VAL A 50 -14.76 15.66 -2.84
C VAL A 50 -13.93 16.22 -1.71
N THR A 51 -14.44 17.24 -1.03
CA THR A 51 -13.79 17.83 0.15
C THR A 51 -14.70 17.72 1.35
N ILE A 52 -14.25 17.00 2.39
CA ILE A 52 -14.92 16.87 3.67
C ILE A 52 -13.99 17.44 4.73
N ASP A 53 -14.28 18.66 5.19
CA ASP A 53 -13.37 19.42 6.03
C ASP A 53 -14.07 20.00 7.27
N SER A 54 -13.42 19.90 8.44
CA SER A 54 -13.85 20.62 9.64
C SER A 54 -15.26 20.25 10.11
N ASN A 55 -15.68 18.97 9.97
CA ASN A 55 -16.93 18.46 10.50
C ASN A 55 -16.66 17.69 11.80
N LEU A 56 -16.45 18.42 12.89
CA LEU A 56 -15.93 17.88 14.15
C LEU A 56 -16.80 16.78 14.79
N THR A 57 -18.10 16.71 14.46
CA THR A 57 -19.03 15.69 14.95
C THR A 57 -19.22 14.50 14.02
N LEU A 58 -18.64 14.54 12.82
CA LEU A 58 -18.81 13.50 11.80
C LEU A 58 -18.05 12.25 12.22
N THR A 59 -18.76 11.13 12.40
CA THR A 59 -18.15 9.86 12.80
C THR A 59 -18.03 8.88 11.65
N GLU A 60 -18.85 9.02 10.61
CA GLU A 60 -18.88 8.13 9.44
C GLU A 60 -19.15 8.90 8.14
N ILE A 61 -18.54 8.42 7.05
CA ILE A 61 -18.83 8.83 5.67
C ILE A 61 -19.60 7.69 5.00
N ASN A 62 -20.92 7.85 4.82
CA ASN A 62 -21.78 6.87 4.16
C ASN A 62 -22.15 7.31 2.75
N LEU A 63 -21.25 7.03 1.80
CA LEU A 63 -21.47 7.24 0.36
C LEU A 63 -21.43 5.89 -0.36
N GLY A 64 -22.16 4.91 0.17
CA GLY A 64 -22.02 3.50 -0.22
C GLY A 64 -22.49 3.13 -1.64
N SER A 65 -22.96 4.09 -2.44
CA SER A 65 -23.20 3.90 -3.88
C SER A 65 -22.17 4.63 -4.75
N LEU A 66 -21.31 5.47 -4.15
CA LEU A 66 -20.35 6.28 -4.88
C LEU A 66 -19.25 5.39 -5.43
N THR A 67 -19.04 5.44 -6.74
CA THR A 67 -18.04 4.62 -7.42
C THR A 67 -16.88 5.44 -7.96
N THR A 68 -17.14 6.68 -8.38
CA THR A 68 -16.17 7.50 -9.10
C THR A 68 -16.11 8.93 -8.56
N ILE A 69 -14.90 9.40 -8.29
CA ILE A 69 -14.56 10.79 -8.02
C ILE A 69 -13.65 11.26 -9.14
N GLY A 70 -14.08 12.23 -9.94
CA GLY A 70 -13.32 12.72 -11.10
C GLY A 70 -12.13 13.63 -10.71
N GLY A 71 -12.12 14.14 -9.48
CA GLY A 71 -11.03 14.93 -8.91
C GLY A 71 -10.35 14.24 -7.72
N SER A 72 -9.95 15.06 -6.74
CA SER A 72 -9.30 14.59 -5.52
C SER A 72 -10.32 14.18 -4.46
N LEU A 73 -9.94 13.22 -3.61
CA LEU A 73 -10.63 12.91 -2.36
C LEU A 73 -9.83 13.52 -1.20
N ASN A 74 -10.40 14.54 -0.59
CA ASN A 74 -9.78 15.39 0.41
C ASN A 74 -10.57 15.29 1.73
N ILE A 75 -9.96 14.78 2.80
CA ILE A 75 -10.61 14.56 4.09
C ILE A 75 -9.76 15.16 5.20
N TYR A 76 -10.21 16.29 5.73
CA TYR A 76 -9.43 17.14 6.64
C TYR A 76 -10.18 17.46 7.94
N ASN A 77 -9.48 17.52 9.07
CA ASN A 77 -10.01 18.12 10.31
C ASN A 77 -11.37 17.54 10.76
N ASN A 78 -11.62 16.24 10.59
CA ASN A 78 -12.83 15.58 11.07
C ASN A 78 -12.49 14.73 12.31
N ASN A 79 -12.19 15.38 13.43
CA ASN A 79 -11.60 14.74 14.61
C ASN A 79 -12.42 13.59 15.23
N SER A 80 -13.71 13.44 14.90
CA SER A 80 -14.53 12.31 15.38
C SER A 80 -14.66 11.15 14.37
N LEU A 81 -14.10 11.29 13.16
CA LEU A 81 -14.21 10.32 12.08
C LEU A 81 -13.36 9.10 12.39
N ILE A 82 -13.96 7.91 12.42
CA ILE A 82 -13.27 6.69 12.85
C ILE A 82 -12.82 5.78 11.70
N GLY A 83 -13.34 5.97 10.48
CA GLY A 83 -13.03 5.13 9.33
C GLY A 83 -13.80 5.48 8.06
N PHE A 84 -13.56 4.69 7.01
CA PHE A 84 -14.06 4.93 5.65
C PHE A 84 -14.90 3.79 5.08
N THR A 85 -15.50 2.96 5.92
CA THR A 85 -16.27 1.77 5.48
C THR A 85 -17.38 2.12 4.48
N GLY A 86 -18.00 3.30 4.58
CA GLY A 86 -19.01 3.75 3.63
C GLY A 86 -18.45 4.32 2.32
N LEU A 87 -17.14 4.21 2.06
CA LEU A 87 -16.47 4.50 0.79
C LEU A 87 -16.00 3.23 0.06
N SER A 88 -16.35 2.03 0.55
CA SER A 88 -15.88 0.74 0.00
C SER A 88 -16.26 0.47 -1.45
N THR A 89 -17.16 1.27 -2.04
CA THR A 89 -17.57 1.17 -3.44
C THR A 89 -16.78 2.08 -4.37
N VAL A 90 -15.99 3.01 -3.84
CA VAL A 90 -15.19 3.93 -4.65
C VAL A 90 -14.03 3.15 -5.27
N THR A 91 -14.00 3.11 -6.60
CA THR A 91 -12.98 2.40 -7.37
C THR A 91 -12.01 3.33 -8.07
N SER A 92 -12.35 4.61 -8.24
CA SER A 92 -11.53 5.55 -8.99
C SER A 92 -11.60 6.95 -8.41
N ILE A 93 -10.42 7.54 -8.22
CA ILE A 93 -10.23 8.98 -7.98
C ILE A 93 -9.43 9.57 -9.14
N GLY A 94 -9.68 10.81 -9.55
CA GLY A 94 -9.02 11.39 -10.74
C GLY A 94 -7.72 12.14 -10.44
N ALA A 95 -7.43 12.39 -9.16
CA ALA A 95 -6.29 13.19 -8.73
C ALA A 95 -5.71 12.70 -7.39
N GLY A 96 -5.69 13.53 -6.36
CA GLY A 96 -5.04 13.20 -5.08
C GLY A 96 -5.94 12.45 -4.11
N LEU A 97 -5.33 11.63 -3.26
CA LEU A 97 -5.91 11.16 -2.01
C LEU A 97 -5.20 11.87 -0.85
N ALA A 98 -5.93 12.70 -0.11
CA ALA A 98 -5.40 13.47 1.00
C ALA A 98 -6.26 13.25 2.25
N ILE A 99 -5.63 12.74 3.31
CA ILE A 99 -6.26 12.41 4.59
C ILE A 99 -5.41 13.04 5.70
N GLU A 100 -5.89 14.15 6.27
CA GLU A 100 -5.10 14.95 7.20
C GLU A 100 -5.89 15.36 8.44
N ASN A 101 -5.25 15.38 9.62
CA ASN A 101 -5.84 15.92 10.84
C ASN A 101 -7.18 15.26 11.25
N ASN A 102 -7.30 13.94 11.13
CA ASN A 102 -8.48 13.18 11.59
C ASN A 102 -8.12 12.34 12.83
N ASP A 103 -8.01 12.98 13.99
CA ASP A 103 -7.44 12.39 15.23
C ASP A 103 -8.06 11.05 15.66
N ALA A 104 -9.37 10.84 15.46
CA ALA A 104 -10.05 9.60 15.83
C ALA A 104 -9.97 8.49 14.78
N LEU A 105 -9.35 8.75 13.62
CA LEU A 105 -9.25 7.79 12.53
C LEU A 105 -8.28 6.68 12.92
N ILE A 106 -8.75 5.43 12.94
CA ILE A 106 -7.94 4.29 13.38
C ILE A 106 -7.39 3.49 12.19
N SER A 107 -8.16 3.46 11.09
CA SER A 107 -7.90 2.60 9.94
C SER A 107 -8.36 3.23 8.63
N LEU A 108 -7.68 2.91 7.52
CA LEU A 108 -8.12 3.25 6.16
C LEU A 108 -9.08 2.23 5.53
N ALA A 109 -9.52 1.22 6.29
CA ALA A 109 -10.47 0.21 5.82
C ALA A 109 -11.70 0.83 5.14
N GLY A 110 -12.06 0.30 3.98
CA GLY A 110 -13.08 0.86 3.10
C GLY A 110 -12.51 1.69 1.95
N LEU A 111 -11.20 1.93 1.88
CA LEU A 111 -10.54 2.51 0.70
C LEU A 111 -9.88 1.45 -0.20
N ASP A 112 -10.04 0.17 0.12
CA ASP A 112 -9.35 -0.96 -0.51
C ASP A 112 -9.54 -1.03 -2.02
N SER A 113 -10.73 -0.66 -2.50
CA SER A 113 -11.14 -0.84 -3.91
C SER A 113 -10.63 0.25 -4.86
N ILE A 114 -9.98 1.30 -4.36
CA ILE A 114 -9.47 2.38 -5.20
C ILE A 114 -8.31 1.85 -6.06
N GLU A 115 -8.46 1.92 -7.37
CA GLU A 115 -7.42 1.54 -8.32
C GLU A 115 -6.18 2.43 -8.13
N ALA A 116 -5.03 1.81 -7.84
CA ALA A 116 -3.78 2.53 -7.58
C ALA A 116 -3.37 3.46 -8.74
N SER A 117 -3.69 3.10 -9.99
CA SER A 117 -3.40 3.92 -11.17
C SER A 117 -4.24 5.20 -11.26
N SER A 118 -5.31 5.29 -10.47
CA SER A 118 -6.19 6.47 -10.41
C SER A 118 -5.66 7.52 -9.42
N ILE A 119 -4.87 7.09 -8.41
CA ILE A 119 -4.22 7.97 -7.44
C ILE A 119 -3.03 8.65 -8.12
N ASN A 120 -3.01 9.99 -8.14
CA ASN A 120 -1.91 10.79 -8.69
C ASN A 120 -0.97 11.34 -7.61
N SER A 121 -1.44 11.47 -6.38
CA SER A 121 -0.64 11.85 -5.21
C SER A 121 -1.28 11.31 -3.94
N LEU A 122 -0.48 10.95 -2.96
CA LEU A 122 -0.92 10.44 -1.67
C LEU A 122 -0.37 11.30 -0.53
N THR A 123 -1.27 11.80 0.32
CA THR A 123 -0.93 12.49 1.56
C THR A 123 -1.72 11.88 2.72
N ILE A 124 -1.03 11.34 3.71
CA ILE A 124 -1.61 10.81 4.96
C ILE A 124 -0.82 11.38 6.13
N VAL A 125 -1.32 12.46 6.74
CA VAL A 125 -0.55 13.26 7.69
C VAL A 125 -1.36 13.65 8.92
N ASP A 126 -0.73 13.68 10.10
CA ASP A 126 -1.34 14.18 11.35
C ASP A 126 -2.66 13.44 11.71
N ASN A 127 -2.74 12.13 11.52
CA ASN A 127 -3.87 11.31 12.00
C ASN A 127 -3.42 10.51 13.24
N ASP A 128 -3.51 11.13 14.41
CA ASP A 128 -2.90 10.67 15.67
C ASP A 128 -3.16 9.21 16.07
N LEU A 129 -4.33 8.65 15.73
CA LEU A 129 -4.71 7.26 16.06
C LEU A 129 -4.62 6.29 14.87
N LEU A 130 -4.23 6.75 13.68
CA LEU A 130 -4.23 5.92 12.48
C LEU A 130 -3.05 4.95 12.52
N ALA A 131 -3.33 3.67 12.75
CA ALA A 131 -2.33 2.60 12.86
C ALA A 131 -2.45 1.53 11.76
N GLU A 132 -3.57 1.50 11.04
CA GLU A 132 -3.86 0.51 9.98
C GLU A 132 -4.16 1.24 8.65
N CYS A 133 -3.16 1.40 7.79
CA CYS A 133 -3.27 2.14 6.53
C CYS A 133 -2.76 1.33 5.32
N ASP A 134 -2.37 0.09 5.55
CA ASP A 134 -1.93 -0.92 4.58
C ASP A 134 -3.10 -1.58 3.84
N VAL A 135 -4.11 -0.79 3.47
CA VAL A 135 -5.18 -1.26 2.58
C VAL A 135 -4.67 -1.47 1.17
N GLU A 136 -5.34 -2.34 0.41
CA GLU A 136 -4.86 -2.81 -0.90
C GLU A 136 -4.54 -1.65 -1.87
N SER A 137 -5.39 -0.62 -1.92
CA SER A 137 -5.18 0.56 -2.76
C SER A 137 -3.89 1.34 -2.42
N ILE A 138 -3.60 1.52 -1.13
CA ILE A 138 -2.39 2.21 -0.66
C ILE A 138 -1.15 1.36 -0.95
N CYS A 139 -1.19 0.07 -0.64
CA CYS A 139 -0.08 -0.85 -0.92
C CYS A 139 0.24 -0.93 -2.42
N ASN A 140 -0.79 -1.03 -3.26
CA ASN A 140 -0.63 -1.07 -4.71
C ASN A 140 -0.09 0.26 -5.26
N TYR A 141 -0.50 1.39 -4.71
CA TYR A 141 0.03 2.70 -5.10
C TYR A 141 1.50 2.87 -4.70
N LEU A 142 1.85 2.52 -3.47
CA LEU A 142 3.23 2.62 -2.98
C LEU A 142 4.21 1.72 -3.75
N ALA A 143 3.75 0.64 -4.38
CA ALA A 143 4.58 -0.22 -5.22
C ALA A 143 5.11 0.51 -6.47
N ASN A 144 4.36 1.47 -7.01
CA ASN A 144 4.77 2.28 -8.16
C ASN A 144 4.05 3.64 -8.18
N PRO A 145 4.47 4.60 -7.32
CA PRO A 145 3.76 5.86 -7.18
C PRO A 145 3.87 6.71 -8.45
N SER A 146 2.73 7.18 -8.93
CA SER A 146 2.63 8.08 -10.09
C SER A 146 2.96 9.54 -9.76
N GLY A 147 3.09 9.89 -8.47
CA GLY A 147 3.39 11.23 -8.00
C GLY A 147 3.89 11.28 -6.55
N SER A 148 3.63 12.39 -5.85
CA SER A 148 4.16 12.62 -4.51
C SER A 148 3.53 11.67 -3.48
N VAL A 149 4.36 11.18 -2.56
CA VAL A 149 3.95 10.39 -1.39
C VAL A 149 4.40 11.14 -0.15
N VAL A 150 3.47 11.41 0.76
CA VAL A 150 3.75 11.99 2.07
C VAL A 150 2.97 11.19 3.11
N ILE A 151 3.68 10.48 3.98
CA ILE A 151 3.10 9.73 5.09
C ILE A 151 3.96 10.05 6.32
N GLU A 152 3.41 10.81 7.27
CA GLU A 152 4.11 11.24 8.48
C GLU A 152 3.13 11.62 9.60
N SER A 153 3.60 11.66 10.85
CA SER A 153 2.81 12.09 12.02
C SER A 153 1.49 11.31 12.20
N ASN A 154 1.52 9.99 12.05
CA ASN A 154 0.38 9.12 12.37
C ASN A 154 0.76 8.17 13.52
N ALA A 155 -0.13 7.27 13.92
CA ALA A 155 0.23 6.24 14.90
C ALA A 155 1.23 5.22 14.32
N THR A 156 1.92 4.50 15.20
CA THR A 156 2.84 3.43 14.82
C THR A 156 2.15 2.39 13.94
N GLY A 157 2.79 2.06 12.81
CA GLY A 157 2.21 1.25 11.73
C GLY A 157 1.96 2.09 10.47
N CYS A 158 1.70 3.39 10.65
CA CYS A 158 1.40 4.35 9.59
C CYS A 158 2.18 5.66 9.70
N ASN A 159 3.17 5.72 10.59
CA ASN A 159 3.85 6.98 10.90
C ASN A 159 4.95 7.34 9.89
N SER A 160 5.32 6.43 8.99
CA SER A 160 6.20 6.73 7.87
C SER A 160 5.91 5.83 6.68
N GLN A 161 6.34 6.24 5.49
CA GLN A 161 6.22 5.42 4.29
C GLN A 161 6.88 4.03 4.46
N GLU A 162 8.01 3.94 5.17
CA GLU A 162 8.67 2.66 5.48
C GLU A 162 7.84 1.75 6.37
N GLU A 163 7.16 2.29 7.38
CA GLU A 163 6.26 1.50 8.24
C GLU A 163 5.13 0.89 7.40
N VAL A 164 4.54 1.68 6.50
CA VAL A 164 3.48 1.21 5.61
C VAL A 164 3.99 0.17 4.62
N TYR A 165 5.18 0.34 4.05
CA TYR A 165 5.78 -0.69 3.19
C TYR A 165 5.97 -2.01 3.93
N ILE A 166 6.39 -1.97 5.19
CA ILE A 166 6.52 -3.16 6.02
C ILE A 166 5.14 -3.78 6.23
N ALA A 167 4.13 -3.01 6.61
CA ALA A 167 2.76 -3.50 6.81
C ALA A 167 2.17 -4.13 5.53
N CYS A 168 2.30 -3.46 4.39
CA CYS A 168 1.94 -3.99 3.07
C CYS A 168 2.68 -5.30 2.73
N GLY A 169 3.94 -5.42 3.13
CA GLY A 169 4.75 -6.63 2.99
C GLY A 169 4.45 -7.73 4.01
N LEU A 170 3.72 -7.43 5.09
CA LEU A 170 3.21 -8.41 6.05
C LEU A 170 1.88 -9.05 5.56
N GLY A 171 1.33 -8.57 4.44
CA GLY A 171 0.17 -9.11 3.71
C GLY A 171 0.47 -9.84 2.38
N VAL A 172 1.74 -10.05 2.00
CA VAL A 172 2.14 -10.80 0.80
C VAL A 172 3.29 -11.75 1.18
N PRO A 173 3.38 -12.98 0.63
CA PRO A 173 4.49 -13.88 0.93
C PRO A 173 5.79 -13.14 0.67
N SER A 174 6.81 -13.36 1.50
CA SER A 174 8.21 -13.08 1.16
C SER A 174 8.38 -13.19 -0.35
N ILE A 175 8.89 -12.15 -1.04
CA ILE A 175 9.31 -12.29 -2.45
C ILE A 175 10.05 -13.62 -2.53
N ASP A 176 9.40 -14.62 -3.15
CA ASP A 176 9.89 -15.98 -3.12
C ASP A 176 10.95 -16.08 -4.21
N ILE A 177 12.11 -15.45 -3.95
CA ILE A 177 13.28 -15.46 -4.81
C ILE A 177 13.67 -16.90 -5.11
N GLU A 178 13.40 -17.82 -4.19
CA GLU A 178 13.63 -19.26 -4.38
C GLU A 178 12.85 -19.81 -5.57
N SER A 179 11.66 -19.26 -5.87
CA SER A 179 10.89 -19.63 -7.07
C SER A 179 11.39 -18.97 -8.37
N LYS A 180 12.15 -17.87 -8.26
CA LYS A 180 12.63 -17.05 -9.39
C LYS A 180 14.07 -17.37 -9.79
N ILE A 181 14.82 -18.05 -8.92
CA ILE A 181 16.20 -18.44 -9.14
C ILE A 181 16.36 -19.94 -8.90
N SER A 182 16.72 -20.65 -9.96
CA SER A 182 16.99 -22.09 -9.90
C SER A 182 18.49 -22.33 -9.83
N VAL A 183 18.91 -23.18 -8.89
CA VAL A 183 20.28 -23.65 -8.74
C VAL A 183 20.29 -25.17 -8.89
N TYR A 184 21.06 -25.68 -9.84
CA TYR A 184 21.00 -27.08 -10.25
C TYR A 184 22.33 -27.55 -10.84
N PRO A 185 22.64 -28.86 -10.82
CA PRO A 185 21.87 -29.92 -10.18
C PRO A 185 22.06 -29.90 -8.65
N ASN A 186 21.06 -30.38 -7.93
CA ASN A 186 21.19 -30.69 -6.52
C ASN A 186 20.63 -32.10 -6.30
N PRO A 187 21.46 -33.14 -6.07
CA PRO A 187 22.91 -33.08 -5.81
C PRO A 187 23.82 -32.73 -7.01
N ALA A 188 24.97 -32.09 -6.75
CA ALA A 188 26.01 -31.75 -7.73
C ALA A 188 27.29 -32.60 -7.57
N ASN A 189 28.08 -32.72 -8.63
CA ASN A 189 29.40 -33.39 -8.64
C ASN A 189 30.51 -32.42 -9.03
N ASP A 190 30.43 -31.88 -10.26
CA ASP A 190 31.51 -31.08 -10.84
C ASP A 190 31.13 -29.61 -11.02
N GLU A 191 29.94 -29.34 -11.58
CA GLU A 191 29.45 -27.98 -11.85
C GLU A 191 28.09 -27.72 -11.20
N LEU A 192 27.89 -26.48 -10.76
CA LEU A 192 26.65 -25.95 -10.24
C LEU A 192 26.21 -24.77 -11.12
N TYR A 193 25.05 -24.90 -11.76
CA TYR A 193 24.46 -23.90 -12.64
C TYR A 193 23.42 -23.05 -11.93
N PHE A 194 23.27 -21.83 -12.43
CA PHE A 194 22.30 -20.88 -11.92
C PHE A 194 21.49 -20.28 -13.07
N SER A 195 20.18 -20.19 -12.90
CA SER A 195 19.28 -19.52 -13.84
C SER A 195 18.30 -18.63 -13.10
N ALA A 196 18.04 -17.45 -13.65
CA ALA A 196 17.09 -16.49 -13.09
C ALA A 196 16.02 -16.12 -14.14
N GLU A 197 14.79 -15.85 -13.70
CA GLU A 197 13.73 -15.33 -14.56
C GLU A 197 14.10 -13.94 -15.15
N PRO A 198 13.49 -13.51 -16.27
CA PRO A 198 13.73 -12.19 -16.86
C PRO A 198 13.54 -11.06 -15.84
N GLY A 199 14.53 -10.16 -15.73
CA GLY A 199 14.54 -9.06 -14.76
C GLY A 199 15.38 -9.34 -13.49
N PHE A 200 15.77 -10.59 -13.27
CA PHE A 200 16.69 -10.98 -12.20
C PHE A 200 18.09 -11.25 -12.77
N ARG A 201 19.10 -10.87 -11.99
CA ARG A 201 20.51 -11.17 -12.29
C ARG A 201 21.18 -11.70 -11.03
N ILE A 202 22.10 -12.64 -11.20
CA ILE A 202 22.86 -13.20 -10.09
C ILE A 202 24.12 -12.37 -9.96
N ASP A 203 24.19 -11.58 -8.89
CA ASP A 203 25.24 -10.61 -8.64
C ASP A 203 26.40 -11.23 -7.84
N GLU A 204 26.07 -12.16 -6.94
CA GLU A 204 27.02 -12.72 -5.98
C GLU A 204 26.58 -14.11 -5.53
N VAL A 205 27.52 -15.02 -5.30
CA VAL A 205 27.27 -16.35 -4.75
C VAL A 205 28.33 -16.74 -3.73
N TRP A 206 27.86 -17.19 -2.57
CA TRP A 206 28.66 -17.75 -1.50
C TRP A 206 28.31 -19.22 -1.27
N ILE A 207 29.31 -20.06 -1.02
CA ILE A 207 29.11 -21.44 -0.55
C ILE A 207 29.75 -21.57 0.82
N TYR A 208 28.99 -22.10 1.78
CA TYR A 208 29.39 -22.34 3.16
C TYR A 208 29.35 -23.84 3.46
N ASN A 209 30.32 -24.32 4.26
CA ASN A 209 30.27 -25.67 4.81
C ASN A 209 29.30 -25.77 6.02
N GLN A 210 29.14 -26.98 6.56
CA GLN A 210 28.23 -27.27 7.69
C GLN A 210 28.56 -26.55 9.01
N ILE A 211 29.75 -25.96 9.15
CA ILE A 211 30.14 -25.15 10.32
C ILE A 211 30.11 -23.65 10.01
N GLY A 212 29.54 -23.24 8.88
CA GLY A 212 29.35 -21.85 8.48
C GLY A 212 30.60 -21.16 7.93
N GLN A 213 31.68 -21.90 7.65
CA GLN A 213 32.87 -21.33 7.01
C GLN A 213 32.63 -21.15 5.51
N LYS A 214 33.03 -19.99 4.98
CA LYS A 214 33.03 -19.69 3.55
C LYS A 214 34.06 -20.55 2.83
N VAL A 215 33.62 -21.36 1.88
CA VAL A 215 34.49 -22.20 1.05
C VAL A 215 34.63 -21.69 -0.38
N THR A 216 33.59 -21.03 -0.90
CA THR A 216 33.59 -20.42 -2.25
C THR A 216 32.92 -19.06 -2.22
N HIS A 217 33.45 -18.13 -3.03
CA HIS A 217 32.89 -16.80 -3.27
C HIS A 217 33.08 -16.40 -4.73
N ARG A 218 32.03 -15.86 -5.35
CA ARG A 218 32.04 -15.31 -6.71
C ARG A 218 31.18 -14.06 -6.77
N GLU A 219 31.64 -13.09 -7.55
CA GLU A 219 30.96 -11.81 -7.83
C GLU A 219 30.84 -11.60 -9.34
N GLY A 220 29.84 -10.82 -9.75
CA GLY A 220 29.53 -10.51 -11.15
C GLY A 220 28.45 -11.42 -11.72
N SER A 221 28.21 -11.33 -13.03
CA SER A 221 27.18 -12.14 -13.71
C SER A 221 27.54 -13.63 -13.71
N ILE A 222 27.02 -14.38 -12.73
CA ILE A 222 27.35 -15.80 -12.51
C ILE A 222 26.27 -16.68 -13.13
N SER A 223 26.69 -17.61 -14.00
CA SER A 223 25.85 -18.68 -14.55
C SER A 223 26.28 -20.08 -14.13
N THR A 224 27.54 -20.24 -13.68
CA THR A 224 28.10 -21.52 -13.24
C THR A 224 29.20 -21.33 -12.19
N ILE A 225 29.36 -22.33 -11.31
CA ILE A 225 30.45 -22.47 -10.34
C ILE A 225 30.97 -23.91 -10.38
N ASP A 226 32.29 -24.07 -10.49
CA ASP A 226 32.98 -25.35 -10.31
C ASP A 226 32.98 -25.74 -8.83
N VAL A 227 32.42 -26.91 -8.54
CA VAL A 227 32.31 -27.52 -7.20
C VAL A 227 33.06 -28.85 -7.10
N SER A 228 33.79 -29.27 -8.14
CA SER A 228 34.53 -30.54 -8.20
C SER A 228 35.59 -30.70 -7.10
N SER A 229 36.10 -29.58 -6.58
CA SER A 229 37.09 -29.54 -5.50
C SER A 229 36.49 -29.65 -4.10
N LEU A 230 35.16 -29.57 -3.97
CA LEU A 230 34.48 -29.65 -2.68
C LEU A 230 34.38 -31.11 -2.23
N GLU A 231 34.64 -31.36 -0.95
CA GLU A 231 34.41 -32.68 -0.35
C GLU A 231 32.93 -33.04 -0.38
N LYS A 232 32.64 -34.34 -0.53
CA LYS A 232 31.27 -34.86 -0.51
C LYS A 232 30.59 -34.52 0.80
N GLY A 233 29.40 -33.92 0.72
CA GLY A 233 28.72 -33.45 1.93
C GLY A 233 27.63 -32.43 1.68
N MET A 234 27.15 -31.85 2.77
CA MET A 234 26.11 -30.81 2.76
C MET A 234 26.75 -29.43 2.84
N TYR A 235 26.29 -28.52 1.99
CA TYR A 235 26.68 -27.13 1.94
C TYR A 235 25.45 -26.23 1.97
N VAL A 236 25.67 -24.97 2.32
CA VAL A 236 24.68 -23.90 2.18
C VAL A 236 25.17 -22.97 1.07
N VAL A 237 24.33 -22.73 0.07
CA VAL A 237 24.59 -21.76 -0.99
C VAL A 237 23.76 -20.52 -0.66
N GLU A 238 24.40 -19.37 -0.59
CA GLU A 238 23.75 -18.06 -0.51
C GLU A 238 23.95 -17.35 -1.83
N VAL A 239 22.89 -16.82 -2.40
CA VAL A 239 22.91 -16.14 -3.68
C VAL A 239 22.31 -14.76 -3.49
N VAL A 240 22.93 -13.76 -4.11
CA VAL A 240 22.49 -12.37 -4.08
C VAL A 240 22.03 -11.96 -5.47
N SER A 241 20.83 -11.38 -5.55
CA SER A 241 20.23 -10.89 -6.78
C SER A 241 19.55 -9.56 -6.52
N ASN A 242 19.95 -8.50 -7.24
CA ASN A 242 19.41 -7.15 -7.09
C ASN A 242 19.44 -6.65 -5.63
N GLY A 243 20.48 -7.01 -4.87
CA GLY A 243 20.64 -6.65 -3.45
C GLY A 243 19.88 -7.55 -2.45
N LEU A 244 19.02 -8.45 -2.92
CA LEU A 244 18.30 -9.42 -2.10
C LEU A 244 19.09 -10.71 -1.95
N LYS A 245 19.02 -11.36 -0.78
CA LYS A 245 19.74 -12.60 -0.46
C LYS A 245 18.79 -13.76 -0.26
N PHE A 246 19.11 -14.91 -0.82
CA PHE A 246 18.41 -16.17 -0.51
C PHE A 246 19.41 -17.31 -0.29
N ARG A 247 19.01 -18.34 0.45
CA ARG A 247 19.89 -19.45 0.83
C ARG A 247 19.23 -20.79 0.54
N MET A 248 19.99 -21.75 0.06
CA MET A 248 19.52 -23.11 -0.11
C MET A 248 20.55 -24.15 0.30
N LYS A 249 20.06 -25.36 0.54
CA LYS A 249 20.89 -26.53 0.82
C LYS A 249 21.39 -27.15 -0.48
N LEU A 250 22.69 -27.38 -0.58
CA LEU A 250 23.34 -28.10 -1.68
C LEU A 250 23.96 -29.40 -1.18
N ILE A 251 23.82 -30.48 -1.95
CA ILE A 251 24.49 -31.76 -1.70
C ILE A 251 25.58 -31.97 -2.76
N ILE A 252 26.83 -32.18 -2.33
CA ILE A 252 27.94 -32.60 -3.19
C ILE A 252 28.12 -34.12 -3.08
N ARG A 253 28.26 -34.81 -4.22
CA ARG A 253 28.28 -36.28 -4.33
C ARG A 253 29.60 -36.90 -4.73
#